data_AF-M6RYE7-F1
#
_entry.id   AF-M6RYE7-F1
#
_cell.length_a   1.000
_cell.length_b   1.000
_cell.length_c   1.000
_cell.angle_alpha   90.00
_cell.angle_beta   90.00
_cell.angle_gamma   90.00
#
_symmetry.space_group_name_H-M   'P 1'
#
loop_
_entity.id
_entity.type
_entity.pdbx_description
1 polymer ?
#
loop_
_entity_poly.entity_id
_entity_poly.type
_entity_poly.pdbx_seq_one_letter_code
_entity_poly.pdbx_strand_id
1 'polypeptide(L)'
;MFLDLLPDETSYKEMFNALDAVRLATKGTRLYVNRELLLGYGKPDLISTRDSDRSRILGRISTSLNESQKNAVIHSVLSEDVMIIHGPPGTGKTTTLTEIVSQLVAEEKKILVSAPTNSACDLLVESISARGILVLRLGHPARINEIAIHSTLDYKLFHHPDGKLLNEYRKDVIEISKQAKKFKR
;
A
#
# COMPACT_ATOMS: atom_id res chain seq x y z
N MET A 1 -36.41 4.63 11.51
CA MET A 1 -35.79 3.77 10.48
C MET A 1 -34.48 3.27 11.10
N PHE A 2 -34.48 2.07 11.66
CA PHE A 2 -33.28 1.48 12.24
C PHE A 2 -32.41 0.96 11.10
N LEU A 3 -31.19 1.48 11.00
CA LEU A 3 -30.21 1.02 10.04
C LEU A 3 -29.54 -0.23 10.65
N ASP A 4 -29.94 -1.42 10.19
CA ASP A 4 -29.25 -2.65 10.59
C ASP A 4 -27.89 -2.71 9.89
N LEU A 5 -26.81 -2.78 10.69
CA LEU A 5 -25.47 -3.05 10.21
C LEU A 5 -25.38 -4.53 9.84
N LEU A 6 -25.61 -4.83 8.56
CA LEU A 6 -25.32 -6.14 8.01
C LEU A 6 -23.80 -6.40 7.99
N PRO A 7 -23.35 -7.67 8.11
CA PRO A 7 -21.95 -8.02 7.95
C PRO A 7 -21.42 -7.58 6.58
N ASP A 8 -20.16 -7.15 6.52
CA ASP A 8 -19.54 -6.67 5.29
C ASP A 8 -19.25 -7.82 4.30
N GLU A 9 -20.25 -8.20 3.51
CA GLU A 9 -20.15 -9.23 2.47
C GLU A 9 -19.06 -8.90 1.43
N THR A 10 -18.77 -7.62 1.20
CA THR A 10 -17.77 -7.20 0.21
C THR A 10 -16.37 -7.60 0.67
N SER A 11 -16.02 -7.34 1.94
CA SER A 11 -14.73 -7.75 2.50
C SER A 11 -14.52 -9.26 2.41
N TYR A 12 -15.52 -10.07 2.75
CA TYR A 12 -15.41 -11.53 2.63
C TYR A 12 -15.21 -11.97 1.19
N LYS A 13 -15.96 -11.40 0.25
CA LYS A 13 -15.81 -11.71 -1.18
C LYS A 13 -14.40 -11.40 -1.67
N GLU A 14 -13.83 -10.24 -1.31
CA GLU A 14 -12.47 -9.88 -1.69
C GLU A 14 -11.42 -10.79 -1.04
N MET A 15 -11.61 -11.21 0.21
CA MET A 15 -10.74 -12.19 0.85
C MET A 15 -10.73 -13.53 0.12
N PHE A 16 -11.90 -14.03 -0.29
CA PHE A 16 -11.99 -15.28 -1.06
C PHE A 16 -11.37 -15.14 -2.45
N ASN A 17 -11.60 -14.02 -3.15
CA ASN A 17 -10.96 -13.74 -4.43
C ASN A 17 -9.42 -13.74 -4.30
N ALA A 18 -8.88 -13.11 -3.25
CA ALA A 18 -7.44 -13.09 -2.98
C ALA A 18 -6.90 -14.49 -2.68
N LEU A 19 -7.65 -15.30 -1.91
CA LEU A 19 -7.28 -16.68 -1.62
C LEU A 19 -7.23 -17.54 -2.89
N ASP A 20 -8.22 -17.40 -3.77
CA ASP A 20 -8.24 -18.10 -5.05
C ASP A 20 -7.08 -17.66 -5.95
N ALA A 21 -6.76 -16.37 -6.00
CA ALA A 21 -5.60 -15.87 -6.74
C ALA A 21 -4.28 -16.48 -6.23
N VAL A 22 -4.10 -16.56 -4.91
CA VAL A 22 -2.92 -17.20 -4.30
C VAL A 22 -2.89 -18.71 -4.60
N ARG A 23 -4.04 -19.39 -4.48
CA ARG A 23 -4.16 -20.84 -4.74
C ARG A 23 -3.83 -21.18 -6.19
N LEU A 24 -4.30 -20.36 -7.13
CA LEU A 24 -4.12 -20.55 -8.58
C LEU A 24 -2.83 -19.91 -9.12
N ALA A 25 -1.98 -19.32 -8.27
CA ALA A 25 -0.76 -18.65 -8.69
C ALA A 25 0.15 -19.59 -9.51
N THR A 26 0.51 -19.15 -10.71
CA THR A 26 1.32 -19.93 -11.66
C THR A 26 2.79 -19.96 -11.23
N LYS A 27 3.43 -21.12 -11.36
CA LYS A 27 4.87 -21.29 -11.08
C LYS A 27 5.70 -20.30 -11.91
N GLY A 28 6.66 -19.65 -11.26
CA GLY A 28 7.50 -18.60 -11.85
C GLY A 28 6.99 -17.17 -11.65
N THR A 29 5.75 -16.99 -11.16
CA THR A 29 5.26 -15.66 -10.76
C THR A 29 5.75 -15.28 -9.36
N ARG A 30 5.84 -13.97 -9.09
CA ARG A 30 6.18 -13.48 -7.75
C ARG A 30 5.18 -13.92 -6.68
N LEU A 31 3.89 -13.98 -7.02
CA LEU A 31 2.84 -14.46 -6.13
C LEU A 31 3.04 -15.93 -5.74
N TYR A 32 3.44 -16.78 -6.69
CA TYR A 32 3.81 -18.17 -6.42
C TYR A 32 5.00 -18.24 -5.46
N VAL A 33 6.08 -17.50 -5.74
CA VAL A 33 7.28 -17.50 -4.87
C VAL A 33 6.91 -17.07 -3.44
N ASN A 34 6.17 -15.96 -3.29
CA ASN A 34 5.74 -15.48 -1.98
C ASN A 34 4.88 -16.50 -1.23
N ARG A 35 3.99 -17.21 -1.94
CA ARG A 35 3.18 -18.29 -1.35
C ARG A 35 4.05 -19.41 -0.80
N GLU A 36 4.99 -19.91 -1.60
CA GLU A 36 5.88 -21.00 -1.17
C GLU A 36 6.75 -20.59 0.02
N LEU A 37 7.26 -19.35 0.02
CA LEU A 37 8.02 -18.80 1.15
C LEU A 37 7.19 -18.69 2.43
N LEU A 38 5.98 -18.12 2.34
CA LEU A 38 5.11 -17.91 3.50
C LEU A 38 4.53 -19.22 4.08
N LEU A 39 4.37 -20.26 3.25
CA LEU A 39 3.96 -21.60 3.69
C LEU A 39 5.13 -22.46 4.19
N GLY A 40 6.38 -21.96 4.09
CA GLY A 40 7.57 -22.67 4.55
C GLY A 40 8.10 -23.75 3.60
N TYR A 41 7.65 -23.76 2.34
CA TYR A 41 8.16 -24.68 1.31
C TYR A 41 9.43 -24.18 0.62
N GLY A 42 9.83 -22.93 0.86
CA GLY A 42 11.08 -22.34 0.38
C GLY A 42 11.87 -21.65 1.50
N LYS A 43 13.06 -21.14 1.15
CA LYS A 43 13.85 -20.28 2.03
C LYS A 43 14.07 -18.94 1.33
N PRO A 44 13.96 -17.82 2.05
CA PRO A 44 14.26 -16.52 1.47
C PRO A 44 15.74 -16.44 1.10
N ASP A 45 16.03 -15.68 0.06
CA ASP A 45 17.39 -15.41 -0.37
C ASP A 45 18.17 -14.66 0.73
N LEU A 46 19.47 -14.94 0.80
CA LEU A 46 20.34 -14.27 1.76
C LEU A 46 20.50 -12.81 1.37
N ILE A 47 20.23 -11.90 2.31
CA ILE A 47 20.40 -10.46 2.07
C ILE A 47 21.89 -10.16 1.94
N SER A 48 22.34 -9.81 0.73
CA SER A 48 23.71 -9.38 0.48
C SER A 48 23.88 -7.92 0.89
N THR A 49 24.55 -7.68 2.01
CA THR A 49 24.88 -6.33 2.49
C THR A 49 26.30 -5.96 2.07
N ARG A 50 26.48 -5.44 0.85
CA ARG A 50 27.77 -4.85 0.45
C ARG A 50 28.00 -3.55 1.20
N ASP A 51 29.26 -3.25 1.53
CA ASP A 51 29.60 -2.00 2.23
C ASP A 51 29.13 -0.76 1.46
N SER A 52 29.22 -0.79 0.12
CA SER A 52 28.71 0.28 -0.74
C SER A 52 27.21 0.52 -0.58
N ASP A 53 26.42 -0.54 -0.48
CA ASP A 53 24.96 -0.45 -0.30
C ASP A 53 24.62 0.07 1.09
N ARG A 54 25.33 -0.43 2.10
CA ARG A 54 25.16 0.03 3.49
C ARG A 54 25.50 1.52 3.61
N SER A 55 26.63 1.97 3.07
CA SER A 55 27.02 3.39 3.08
C SER A 55 26.03 4.26 2.32
N ARG A 56 25.51 3.81 1.17
CA ARG A 56 24.49 4.53 0.39
C ARG A 56 23.19 4.72 1.18
N ILE A 57 22.69 3.67 1.83
CA ILE A 57 21.47 3.74 2.64
C ILE A 57 21.69 4.61 3.88
N LEU A 58 22.80 4.39 4.61
CA LEU A 58 23.13 5.17 5.80
C LEU A 58 23.38 6.65 5.49
N GLY A 59 23.90 6.99 4.31
CA GLY A 59 24.10 8.38 3.89
C GLY A 59 22.79 9.15 3.70
N ARG A 60 21.67 8.45 3.54
CA ARG A 60 20.32 9.03 3.37
C ARG A 60 19.42 8.84 4.60
N ILE A 61 19.83 8.00 5.55
CA ILE A 61 18.96 7.61 6.66
C ILE A 61 18.80 8.76 7.66
N SER A 62 17.61 8.87 8.25
CA SER A 62 17.39 9.85 9.32
C SER A 62 18.28 9.57 10.54
N THR A 63 18.93 10.62 11.05
CA THR A 63 19.83 10.57 12.22
C THR A 63 19.10 10.26 13.53
N SER A 64 17.77 10.41 13.56
CA SER A 64 16.94 10.14 14.73
C SER A 64 16.66 8.65 14.99
N LEU A 65 16.99 7.76 14.05
CA LEU A 65 16.79 6.32 14.23
C LEU A 65 17.88 5.72 15.13
N ASN A 66 17.49 4.78 15.98
CA ASN A 66 18.45 3.97 16.72
C ASN A 66 19.01 2.83 15.84
N GLU A 67 20.05 2.13 16.32
CA GLU A 67 20.73 1.10 15.54
C GLU A 67 19.84 -0.07 15.12
N SER A 68 18.88 -0.49 15.95
CA SER A 68 17.97 -1.58 15.58
C SER A 68 17.01 -1.16 14.45
N GLN A 69 16.52 0.08 14.47
CA GLN A 69 15.72 0.65 13.40
C GLN A 69 16.54 0.85 12.13
N LYS A 70 17.79 1.33 12.22
CA LYS A 70 18.69 1.45 11.05
C LYS A 70 18.93 0.10 10.39
N ASN A 71 19.23 -0.94 11.18
CA ASN A 71 19.42 -2.28 10.64
C ASN A 71 18.12 -2.80 10.00
N ALA A 72 16.95 -2.58 10.60
CA ALA A 72 15.67 -2.94 10.01
C ALA A 72 15.44 -2.23 8.65
N VAL A 73 15.80 -0.94 8.53
CA VAL A 73 15.74 -0.20 7.26
C VAL A 73 16.67 -0.83 6.22
N ILE A 74 17.94 -1.04 6.57
CA ILE A 74 18.96 -1.59 5.65
C ILE A 74 18.52 -2.96 5.13
N HIS A 75 18.12 -3.87 6.02
CA HIS A 75 17.69 -5.19 5.62
C HIS A 75 16.40 -5.16 4.79
N SER A 76 15.46 -4.25 5.09
CA SER A 76 14.21 -4.15 4.32
C SER A 76 14.43 -3.62 2.90
N VAL A 77 15.33 -2.65 2.74
CA VAL A 77 15.64 -2.05 1.44
C VAL A 77 16.39 -3.03 0.52
N LEU A 78 17.24 -3.88 1.11
CA LEU A 78 18.07 -4.86 0.39
C LEU A 78 17.43 -6.25 0.24
N SER A 79 16.31 -6.49 0.91
CA SER A 79 15.59 -7.77 0.79
C SER A 79 14.79 -7.80 -0.51
N GLU A 80 15.02 -8.82 -1.32
CA GLU A 80 14.21 -9.11 -2.50
C GLU A 80 12.98 -9.97 -2.15
N ASP A 81 12.95 -10.57 -0.97
CA ASP A 81 11.93 -11.50 -0.51
C ASP A 81 10.93 -10.88 0.49
N VAL A 82 10.71 -11.54 1.63
CA VAL A 82 9.75 -11.14 2.65
C VAL A 82 10.53 -10.77 3.91
N MET A 83 10.29 -9.57 4.43
CA MET A 83 10.87 -9.10 5.68
C MET A 83 9.77 -8.88 6.71
N ILE A 84 9.97 -9.41 7.92
CA ILE A 84 9.08 -9.19 9.06
C ILE A 84 9.80 -8.29 10.06
N ILE A 85 9.28 -7.09 10.27
CA ILE A 85 9.76 -6.17 11.30
C ILE A 85 8.86 -6.31 12.52
N HIS A 86 9.43 -6.77 13.62
CA HIS A 86 8.75 -6.86 14.90
C HIS A 86 9.16 -5.70 15.82
N GLY A 87 8.22 -5.18 16.60
CA GLY A 87 8.50 -4.16 17.60
C GLY A 87 7.37 -4.04 18.62
N PRO A 88 7.65 -4.01 19.94
CA PRO A 88 6.67 -3.69 20.98
C PRO A 88 5.94 -2.34 20.75
N PRO A 89 4.83 -2.06 21.47
CA PRO A 89 4.18 -0.75 21.45
C PRO A 89 5.19 0.39 21.75
N GLY A 90 5.07 1.52 21.05
CA GLY A 90 5.94 2.69 21.26
C GLY A 90 7.35 2.63 20.66
N THR A 91 7.76 1.53 20.01
CA THR A 91 9.14 1.36 19.46
C THR A 91 9.40 2.04 18.11
N GLY A 92 8.52 2.95 17.68
CA GLY A 92 8.72 3.72 16.45
C GLY A 92 8.54 2.93 15.15
N LYS A 93 7.72 1.86 15.14
CA LYS A 93 7.44 1.07 13.91
C LYS A 93 7.02 1.93 12.72
N THR A 94 6.11 2.89 12.93
CA THR A 94 5.66 3.82 11.89
C THR A 94 6.82 4.67 11.37
N THR A 95 7.70 5.14 12.25
CA THR A 95 8.92 5.90 11.89
C THR A 95 9.85 5.05 11.04
N THR A 96 10.12 3.81 11.44
CA THR A 96 10.94 2.87 10.67
C THR A 96 10.32 2.56 9.31
N LEU A 97 9.01 2.33 9.24
CA LEU A 97 8.30 2.06 7.99
C LEU A 97 8.35 3.26 7.04
N THR A 98 8.14 4.47 7.57
CA THR A 98 8.23 5.71 6.81
C THR A 98 9.63 5.91 6.22
N GLU A 99 10.67 5.57 6.99
CA GLU A 99 12.05 5.60 6.52
C GLU A 99 12.28 4.58 5.40
N ILE A 100 11.80 3.34 5.53
CA ILE A 100 11.88 2.32 4.48
C ILE A 100 11.22 2.81 3.20
N VAL A 101 10.01 3.37 3.29
CA VAL A 101 9.31 3.95 2.14
C VAL A 101 10.15 5.06 1.49
N SER A 102 10.71 5.96 2.30
CA SER A 102 11.57 7.04 1.80
C SER A 102 12.79 6.52 1.04
N GLN A 103 13.47 5.48 1.55
CA GLN A 103 14.62 4.88 0.89
C GLN A 103 14.24 4.20 -0.43
N LEU A 104 13.14 3.44 -0.46
CA LEU A 104 12.65 2.76 -1.65
C LEU A 104 12.17 3.75 -2.74
N VAL A 105 11.51 4.85 -2.35
CA VAL A 105 11.13 5.93 -3.29
C VAL A 105 12.37 6.61 -3.87
N ALA A 106 13.42 6.80 -3.07
CA ALA A 106 14.70 7.34 -3.53
C ALA A 106 15.48 6.37 -4.45
N GLU A 107 15.02 5.12 -4.58
CA GLU A 107 15.45 4.13 -5.59
C GLU A 107 14.44 4.03 -6.75
N GLU A 108 13.52 4.97 -6.87
CA GLU A 108 12.46 5.04 -7.90
C GLU A 108 11.52 3.82 -7.90
N LYS A 109 11.43 3.10 -6.78
CA LYS A 109 10.52 1.96 -6.66
C LYS A 109 9.08 2.43 -6.48
N LYS A 110 8.14 1.73 -7.12
CA LYS A 110 6.70 1.89 -6.89
C LYS A 110 6.30 1.06 -5.67
N ILE A 111 5.57 1.67 -4.74
CA ILE A 111 5.28 1.08 -3.43
C ILE A 111 3.76 1.08 -3.20
N LEU A 112 3.24 -0.06 -2.76
CA LEU A 112 1.91 -0.17 -2.18
C LEU A 112 2.05 -0.30 -0.66
N VAL A 113 1.40 0.60 0.07
CA VAL A 113 1.32 0.55 1.54
C VAL A 113 -0.11 0.23 1.93
N SER A 114 -0.31 -0.78 2.79
CA SER A 114 -1.62 -1.20 3.26
C SER A 114 -1.62 -1.43 4.77
N ALA A 115 -2.74 -1.15 5.43
CA ALA A 115 -2.97 -1.41 6.84
C ALA A 115 -4.40 -1.95 7.06
N PRO A 116 -4.66 -2.67 8.17
CA PRO A 116 -5.96 -3.30 8.40
C PRO A 116 -7.08 -2.30 8.73
N THR A 117 -6.77 -1.05 9.07
CA THR A 117 -7.76 -0.02 9.42
C THR A 117 -7.51 1.28 8.63
N ASN A 118 -8.58 2.02 8.35
CA ASN A 118 -8.47 3.32 7.68
C ASN A 118 -7.61 4.31 8.46
N SER A 119 -7.78 4.38 9.78
CA SER A 119 -6.98 5.26 10.64
C SER A 119 -5.48 4.93 10.59
N ALA A 120 -5.10 3.65 10.49
CA ALA A 120 -3.71 3.27 10.32
C ALA A 120 -3.16 3.64 8.94
N CYS A 121 -3.96 3.48 7.88
CA CYS A 121 -3.60 3.97 6.55
C CYS A 121 -3.42 5.50 6.55
N ASP A 122 -4.31 6.25 7.20
CA ASP A 122 -4.26 7.71 7.23
C ASP A 122 -3.04 8.21 8.03
N LEU A 123 -2.70 7.56 9.14
CA LEU A 123 -1.45 7.81 9.87
C LEU A 123 -0.21 7.62 8.98
N LEU A 124 -0.21 6.58 8.15
CA LEU A 124 0.88 6.32 7.21
C LEU A 124 0.93 7.36 6.10
N VAL A 125 -0.23 7.78 5.55
CA VAL A 125 -0.31 8.87 4.58
C VAL A 125 0.28 10.15 5.16
N GLU A 126 -0.09 10.52 6.38
CA GLU A 126 0.44 11.70 7.08
C GLU A 126 1.96 11.59 7.28
N SER A 127 2.42 10.47 7.85
CA SER A 127 3.84 10.25 8.15
C SER A 127 4.72 10.30 6.89
N ILE A 128 4.25 9.68 5.79
CA ILE A 128 4.97 9.63 4.51
C ILE A 128 4.91 11.00 3.80
N SER A 129 3.75 11.65 3.78
CA SER A 129 3.59 12.96 3.13
C SER A 129 4.38 14.06 3.84
N ALA A 130 4.57 13.95 5.16
CA ALA A 130 5.44 14.85 5.93
C ALA A 130 6.92 14.79 5.51
N ARG A 131 7.35 13.72 4.83
CA ARG A 131 8.68 13.61 4.19
C ARG A 131 8.74 14.25 2.80
N GLY A 132 7.67 14.89 2.34
CA GLY A 132 7.56 15.45 0.98
C GLY A 132 7.33 14.40 -0.11
N ILE A 133 7.01 13.16 0.26
CA ILE A 133 6.74 12.07 -0.69
C ILE A 133 5.31 12.18 -1.18
N LEU A 134 5.10 12.11 -2.50
CA LEU A 134 3.77 12.14 -3.09
C LEU A 134 3.04 10.82 -2.82
N VAL A 135 1.94 10.87 -2.06
CA VAL A 135 1.11 9.72 -1.73
C VAL A 135 -0.23 9.80 -2.45
N LEU A 136 -0.75 8.66 -2.93
CA LEU A 136 -2.13 8.51 -3.39
C LEU A 136 -2.88 7.59 -2.43
N ARG A 137 -3.88 8.13 -1.73
CA ARG A 137 -4.74 7.38 -0.81
C ARG A 137 -5.95 6.84 -1.55
N LEU A 138 -6.03 5.51 -1.67
CA LEU A 138 -7.20 4.82 -2.23
C LEU A 138 -8.23 4.56 -1.14
N GLY A 139 -9.49 4.91 -1.35
CA GLY A 139 -10.57 4.71 -0.39
C GLY A 139 -11.60 5.84 -0.47
N HIS A 140 -12.80 5.60 0.08
CA HIS A 140 -13.86 6.59 0.01
C HIS A 140 -13.56 7.77 0.97
N PRO A 141 -13.62 9.03 0.50
CA PRO A 141 -13.33 10.22 1.31
C PRO A 141 -14.10 10.30 2.64
N ALA A 142 -15.33 9.78 2.70
CA ALA A 142 -16.15 9.76 3.92
C ALA A 142 -15.57 8.91 5.07
N ARG A 143 -14.56 8.07 4.79
CA ARG A 143 -13.90 7.20 5.78
C ARG A 143 -12.44 7.59 6.02
N ILE A 144 -12.03 8.78 5.58
CA ILE A 144 -10.64 9.25 5.56
C ILE A 144 -10.54 10.54 6.38
N ASN A 145 -9.49 10.66 7.19
CA ASN A 145 -9.20 11.84 7.99
C ASN A 145 -8.89 13.06 7.10
N GLU A 146 -9.29 14.27 7.51
CA GLU A 146 -9.16 15.53 6.76
C GLU A 146 -7.76 15.75 6.18
N ILE A 147 -6.73 15.48 6.97
CA ILE A 147 -5.31 15.64 6.58
C ILE A 147 -4.97 14.75 5.36
N ALA A 148 -5.56 13.56 5.27
CA ALA A 148 -5.32 12.62 4.19
C ALA A 148 -6.27 12.81 2.99
N ILE A 149 -7.35 13.60 3.11
CA ILE A 149 -8.32 13.84 2.03
C ILE A 149 -7.64 14.40 0.79
N HIS A 150 -6.71 15.34 0.96
CA HIS A 150 -5.96 15.95 -0.16
C HIS A 150 -5.13 14.94 -0.96
N SER A 151 -4.78 13.81 -0.34
CA SER A 151 -4.03 12.72 -0.98
C SER A 151 -4.95 11.72 -1.71
N THR A 152 -6.28 11.85 -1.60
CA THR A 152 -7.22 10.89 -2.21
C THR A 152 -7.34 11.08 -3.72
N LEU A 153 -7.68 9.98 -4.41
CA LEU A 153 -7.92 10.01 -5.85
C LEU A 153 -9.08 10.95 -6.20
N ASP A 154 -10.20 10.88 -5.48
CA ASP A 154 -11.38 11.71 -5.75
C ASP A 154 -11.07 13.20 -5.59
N TYR A 155 -10.35 13.58 -4.53
CA TYR A 155 -9.92 14.97 -4.34
C TYR A 155 -9.02 15.45 -5.49
N LYS A 156 -7.99 14.66 -5.84
CA LYS A 156 -7.08 15.01 -6.92
C LYS A 156 -7.77 15.12 -8.28
N LEU A 157 -8.72 14.22 -8.58
CA LEU A 157 -9.51 14.28 -9.81
C LEU A 157 -10.43 15.49 -9.84
N PHE A 158 -11.06 15.83 -8.71
CA PHE A 158 -11.97 16.98 -8.61
C PHE A 158 -11.24 18.31 -8.88
N HIS A 159 -9.99 18.43 -8.42
CA HIS A 159 -9.15 19.61 -8.63
C HIS A 159 -8.29 19.55 -9.90
N HIS A 160 -8.38 18.47 -10.69
CA HIS A 160 -7.67 18.37 -11.97
C HIS A 160 -8.34 19.24 -13.04
N PRO A 161 -7.59 19.91 -13.94
CA PRO A 161 -8.17 20.68 -15.04
C PRO A 161 -9.21 19.90 -15.87
N ASP A 162 -8.93 18.63 -16.12
CA ASP A 162 -9.82 17.73 -16.87
C ASP A 162 -10.91 17.05 -16.01
N GLY A 163 -11.06 17.43 -14.74
CA GLY A 163 -12.03 16.81 -13.82
C GLY A 163 -13.48 16.93 -14.32
N LYS A 164 -13.81 18.00 -15.04
CA LYS A 164 -15.13 18.17 -15.68
C LYS A 164 -15.40 17.12 -16.75
N LEU A 165 -14.42 16.88 -17.62
CA LEU A 165 -14.49 15.88 -18.69
C LEU A 165 -14.71 14.48 -18.11
N LEU A 166 -14.04 14.18 -16.99
CA LEU A 166 -14.15 12.90 -16.29
C LEU A 166 -15.57 12.67 -15.72
N ASN A 167 -16.22 13.73 -15.24
CA ASN A 167 -17.61 13.66 -14.78
C ASN A 167 -18.59 13.45 -15.92
N GLU A 168 -18.33 14.04 -17.10
CA GLU A 168 -19.11 13.78 -18.31
C GLU A 168 -18.98 12.32 -18.74
N TYR A 169 -17.75 11.81 -18.86
CA TYR A 169 -17.52 10.40 -19.20
C TYR A 169 -18.14 9.42 -18.19
N ARG A 170 -18.13 9.74 -16.89
CA ARG A 170 -18.82 8.92 -15.88
C ARG A 170 -20.33 8.85 -16.13
N LYS A 171 -20.97 9.95 -16.52
CA LYS A 171 -22.40 9.96 -16.86
C LYS A 171 -22.67 9.11 -18.10
N ASP A 172 -21.87 9.26 -19.14
CA ASP A 172 -22.00 8.51 -20.39
C ASP A 172 -21.86 7.01 -20.16
N VAL A 173 -20.85 6.59 -19.38
CA VAL A 173 -20.63 5.17 -19.03
C VAL A 173 -21.84 4.59 -18.27
N ILE A 174 -22.41 5.35 -17.34
CA ILE A 174 -23.61 4.91 -16.58
C ILE A 174 -24.80 4.76 -17.52
N GLU A 175 -25.00 5.71 -18.44
CA GLU A 175 -26.11 5.67 -19.40
C GLU A 175 -25.97 4.50 -20.37
N ILE A 176 -24.80 4.33 -20.98
CA ILE A 176 -24.49 3.20 -21.87
C ILE A 176 -24.66 1.88 -21.13
N SER A 177 -24.17 1.78 -19.88
CA SER A 177 -24.34 0.56 -19.06
C SER A 177 -25.79 0.23 -18.76
N LYS A 178 -26.63 1.25 -18.50
CA LYS A 178 -28.08 1.07 -18.32
C LYS A 178 -28.74 0.59 -19.61
N GLN A 179 -28.36 1.16 -20.76
CA GLN A 179 -28.87 0.74 -22.06
C GLN A 179 -28.45 -0.70 -22.38
N ALA A 180 -27.18 -1.06 -22.22
CA ALA A 180 -26.67 -2.41 -22.46
C ALA A 180 -27.38 -3.48 -21.62
N LYS A 181 -27.73 -3.17 -20.37
CA LYS A 181 -28.52 -4.07 -19.51
C LYS A 181 -29.96 -4.26 -19.98
N LYS A 182 -30.56 -3.30 -20.71
CA LYS A 182 -31.90 -3.45 -21.32
C LYS A 182 -31.88 -4.36 -22.54
N PHE A 183 -30.74 -4.46 -23.25
CA PHE A 183 -30.59 -5.29 -24.46
C PHE A 183 -30.09 -6.70 -24.21
N LYS A 184 -29.63 -7.04 -22.99
CA LYS A 184 -29.45 -8.43 -22.55
C LYS A 184 -30.81 -9.03 -22.16
N ARG A 185 -31.63 -9.36 -23.16
CA ARG A 185 -32.73 -10.31 -23.07
C ARG A 185 -32.37 -11.55 -23.88
#